data_AF-A0AAF0URW5-F1
#
_entry.id   AF-A0AAF0URW5-F1
#
_cell.length_a   1.000
_cell.length_b   1.000
_cell.length_c   1.000
_cell.angle_alpha   90.00
_cell.angle_beta   90.00
_cell.angle_gamma   90.00
#
_symmetry.space_group_name_H-M   'P 1'
#
loop_
_entity.id
_entity.type
_entity.pdbx_description
1 polymer ?
#
loop_
_entity_poly.entity_id
_entity_poly.type
_entity_poly.pdbx_seq_one_letter_code
_entity_poly.pdbx_strand_id
1 'polypeptide(L)'
;MFDQMLNHRNDNACQGKNNFYSYNAFITALKSFHGFGTTGDATAHKREIVAFFAQTSHETTGGWPTALDGPYAWGYCFLREQGSPSNYYTPSSQWPCAPGRKYFGRGPIQILHWMTPQSPKPSCHDVITRRWQPSNADQAANRLPGFGVITNIINGRLECGHVNDNRI
;
A
#
# COMPACT_ATOMS: atom_id res chain seq x y z
N MET A 1 6.44 -11.93 14.19
CA MET A 1 6.07 -11.67 12.78
C MET A 1 6.04 -10.18 12.45
N PHE A 2 5.16 -9.35 13.04
CA PHE A 2 5.11 -7.90 12.73
C PHE A 2 6.47 -7.21 12.88
N ASP A 3 7.12 -7.36 14.05
CA ASP A 3 8.44 -6.75 14.29
C ASP A 3 9.58 -7.35 13.47
N GLN A 4 9.42 -8.59 13.01
CA GLN A 4 10.41 -9.23 12.14
C GLN A 4 10.29 -8.73 10.70
N MET A 5 9.07 -8.48 10.22
CA MET A 5 8.83 -7.95 8.88
C MET A 5 9.19 -6.47 8.78
N LEU A 6 9.03 -5.71 9.87
CA LEU A 6 9.22 -4.27 9.91
C LEU A 6 10.31 -3.90 10.95
N ASN A 7 11.47 -4.55 10.87
CA ASN A 7 12.51 -4.51 11.90
C ASN A 7 13.18 -3.12 12.03
N HIS A 8 13.40 -2.39 10.93
CA HIS A 8 14.04 -1.07 10.94
C HIS A 8 13.08 0.12 11.01
N ARG A 9 11.77 -0.09 11.14
CA ARG A 9 10.79 1.04 11.17
C ARG A 9 11.01 2.03 12.32
N ASN A 10 11.63 1.56 13.41
CA ASN A 10 11.91 2.33 14.62
C ASN A 10 13.36 2.84 14.70
N ASP A 11 14.15 2.62 13.65
CA ASP A 11 15.54 3.06 13.60
C ASP A 11 15.63 4.59 13.69
N ASN A 12 16.73 5.12 14.22
CA ASN A 12 16.87 6.57 14.48
C ASN A 12 16.82 7.41 13.20
N ALA A 13 17.18 6.79 12.07
CA ALA A 13 17.11 7.35 10.73
C ALA A 13 15.68 7.47 10.19
N CYS A 14 14.71 6.76 10.76
CA CYS A 14 13.34 6.75 10.30
C CYS A 14 12.48 7.84 10.95
N GLN A 15 11.49 8.34 10.19
CA GLN A 15 10.46 9.24 10.71
C GLN A 15 9.49 8.49 11.64
N GLY A 16 9.29 7.19 11.40
CA GLY A 16 8.48 6.29 12.23
C GLY A 16 9.05 5.96 13.61
N LYS A 17 10.27 6.42 13.91
CA LYS A 17 10.91 6.26 15.23
C LYS A 17 10.00 6.70 16.37
N ASN A 18 10.26 6.13 17.55
CA ASN A 18 9.36 6.23 18.72
C ASN A 18 8.03 5.50 18.53
N ASN A 19 8.02 4.41 17.75
CA ASN A 19 6.89 3.48 17.65
C ASN A 19 5.60 4.10 17.10
N PHE A 20 5.72 5.03 16.14
CA PHE A 20 4.54 5.58 15.44
C PHE A 20 3.74 4.45 14.77
N TYR A 21 4.43 3.52 14.10
CA TYR A 21 3.86 2.30 13.56
C TYR A 21 3.94 1.15 14.56
N SER A 22 3.00 1.14 15.50
CA SER A 22 2.90 0.08 16.50
C SER A 22 1.99 -1.07 16.05
N TYR A 23 2.30 -2.29 16.50
CA TYR A 23 1.43 -3.45 16.31
C TYR A 23 0.01 -3.20 16.86
N ASN A 24 -0.09 -2.55 18.02
CA ASN A 24 -1.38 -2.25 18.64
C ASN A 24 -2.23 -1.31 17.78
N ALA A 25 -1.61 -0.29 17.16
CA ALA A 25 -2.31 0.60 16.24
C ALA A 25 -2.81 -0.16 15.01
N PHE A 26 -1.97 -1.05 14.45
CA PHE A 26 -2.34 -1.92 13.34
C PHE A 26 -3.53 -2.82 13.68
N ILE A 27 -3.45 -3.60 14.76
CA ILE A 27 -4.54 -4.48 15.19
C ILE A 27 -5.81 -3.70 15.54
N THR A 28 -5.68 -2.52 16.16
CA THR A 28 -6.83 -1.66 16.46
C THR A 28 -7.52 -1.19 15.18
N ALA A 29 -6.76 -0.78 14.16
CA ALA A 29 -7.32 -0.39 12.88
C ALA A 29 -8.02 -1.57 12.19
N LEU A 30 -7.43 -2.77 12.22
CA LEU A 30 -8.01 -3.97 11.60
C LEU A 30 -9.40 -4.33 12.15
N LYS A 31 -9.70 -4.00 13.42
CA LYS A 31 -11.01 -4.27 14.01
C LYS A 31 -12.16 -3.55 13.28
N SER A 32 -11.86 -2.48 12.54
CA SER A 32 -12.86 -1.75 11.74
C SER A 32 -13.07 -2.33 10.35
N PHE A 33 -12.29 -3.34 9.93
CA PHE A 33 -12.31 -3.88 8.57
C PHE A 33 -12.53 -5.39 8.61
N HIS A 34 -13.78 -5.80 8.81
CA HIS A 34 -14.19 -7.19 8.75
C HIS A 34 -13.77 -7.82 7.40
N GLY A 35 -13.15 -9.00 7.46
CA GLY A 35 -12.68 -9.73 6.28
C GLY A 35 -11.17 -9.63 6.02
N PHE A 36 -10.51 -8.52 6.41
CA PHE A 36 -9.07 -8.38 6.22
C PHE A 36 -8.31 -9.45 7.01
N GLY A 37 -7.53 -10.28 6.31
CA GLY A 37 -6.75 -11.37 6.90
C GLY A 37 -7.61 -12.51 7.47
N THR A 38 -8.92 -12.51 7.20
CA THR A 38 -9.88 -13.51 7.70
C THR A 38 -10.81 -14.06 6.61
N THR A 39 -10.55 -13.72 5.35
CA THR A 39 -11.30 -14.22 4.19
C THR A 39 -10.53 -15.36 3.49
N GLY A 40 -11.15 -16.53 3.41
CA GLY A 40 -10.62 -17.70 2.70
C GLY A 40 -9.94 -18.70 3.63
N ASP A 41 -8.93 -19.40 3.11
CA ASP A 41 -8.13 -20.35 3.89
C ASP A 41 -6.92 -19.68 4.56
N ALA A 42 -6.21 -20.45 5.40
CA ALA A 42 -5.01 -19.94 6.09
C ALA A 42 -3.93 -19.42 5.14
N THR A 43 -3.85 -19.96 3.91
CA THR A 43 -2.92 -19.49 2.88
C THR A 43 -3.35 -18.13 2.35
N ALA A 44 -4.63 -17.92 2.07
CA ALA A 44 -5.20 -16.64 1.66
C ALA A 44 -5.01 -15.57 2.73
N HIS A 45 -5.24 -15.90 4.01
CA HIS A 45 -5.01 -14.98 5.13
C HIS A 45 -3.56 -14.49 5.18
N LYS A 46 -2.60 -15.42 5.14
CA LYS A 46 -1.17 -15.08 5.15
C LYS A 46 -0.79 -14.27 3.91
N ARG A 47 -1.28 -14.67 2.73
CA ARG A 47 -1.00 -14.01 1.46
C ARG A 47 -1.53 -12.57 1.46
N GLU A 48 -2.72 -12.33 1.99
CA GLU A 48 -3.26 -10.97 2.12
C GLU A 48 -2.40 -10.10 3.05
N ILE A 49 -2.06 -10.59 4.23
CA ILE A 49 -1.25 -9.85 5.20
C ILE A 49 0.13 -9.51 4.61
N VAL A 50 0.78 -10.47 3.96
CA VAL A 50 2.09 -10.25 3.32
C VAL A 50 1.98 -9.29 2.15
N ALA A 51 0.95 -9.40 1.30
CA ALA A 51 0.76 -8.49 0.18
C ALA A 51 0.47 -7.06 0.64
N PHE A 52 -0.34 -6.89 1.68
CA PHE A 52 -0.61 -5.58 2.28
C PHE A 52 0.67 -4.97 2.84
N PHE A 53 1.45 -5.72 3.63
CA PHE A 53 2.72 -5.23 4.16
C PHE A 53 3.76 -4.95 3.09
N ALA A 54 3.83 -5.74 2.02
CA ALA A 54 4.75 -5.48 0.93
C ALA A 54 4.46 -4.15 0.23
N GLN A 55 3.19 -3.91 -0.14
CA GLN A 55 2.78 -2.66 -0.80
C GLN A 55 2.99 -1.45 0.12
N THR A 56 2.49 -1.53 1.35
CA THR A 56 2.65 -0.42 2.31
C THR A 56 4.10 -0.16 2.72
N SER A 57 4.94 -1.20 2.76
CA SER A 57 6.38 -1.05 3.00
C SER A 57 7.05 -0.32 1.84
N HIS A 58 6.67 -0.62 0.60
CA HIS A 58 7.16 0.11 -0.57
C HIS A 58 6.83 1.60 -0.50
N GLU A 59 5.56 1.95 -0.20
CA GLU A 59 5.10 3.34 -0.06
C GLU A 59 5.84 4.15 1.03
N THR A 60 6.42 3.46 2.01
CA THR A 60 7.03 4.07 3.19
C THR A 60 8.49 3.70 3.37
N THR A 61 9.13 3.13 2.35
CA THR A 61 10.45 2.53 2.46
C THR A 61 11.53 3.57 2.71
N GLY A 62 12.41 3.29 3.67
CA GLY A 62 13.68 4.00 3.85
C GLY A 62 14.87 3.21 3.30
N GLY A 63 14.63 2.10 2.59
CA GLY A 63 15.66 1.19 2.14
C GLY A 63 16.46 1.72 0.96
N TRP A 64 17.74 1.34 0.90
CA TRP A 64 18.65 1.58 -0.21
C TRP A 64 19.39 0.28 -0.57
N PRO A 65 20.07 0.18 -1.73
CA PRO A 65 20.60 -1.09 -2.24
C PRO A 65 21.52 -1.86 -1.27
N THR A 66 22.23 -1.16 -0.39
CA THR A 66 23.16 -1.72 0.59
C THR A 66 22.73 -1.49 2.05
N ALA A 67 21.43 -1.29 2.29
CA ALA A 67 20.91 -1.12 3.63
C ALA A 67 21.16 -2.36 4.50
N LEU A 68 21.30 -2.16 5.81
CA LEU A 68 21.42 -3.27 6.76
C LEU A 68 20.19 -4.18 6.63
N ASP A 69 20.40 -5.49 6.61
CA ASP A 69 19.38 -6.52 6.33
C ASP A 69 18.65 -6.39 4.97
N GLY A 70 19.20 -5.57 4.06
CA GLY A 70 18.71 -5.36 2.70
C GLY A 70 17.60 -4.31 2.57
N PRO A 71 17.30 -3.83 1.35
CA PRO A 71 16.36 -2.73 1.12
C PRO A 71 14.93 -3.02 1.56
N TYR A 72 14.53 -4.30 1.61
CA TYR A 72 13.16 -4.71 1.92
C TYR A 72 12.87 -4.79 3.43
N ALA A 73 13.89 -4.70 4.28
CA ALA A 73 13.76 -4.65 5.73
C ALA A 73 13.37 -3.24 6.25
N TRP A 74 13.40 -2.23 5.37
CA TRP A 74 13.25 -0.81 5.71
C TRP A 74 11.87 -0.24 5.39
N GLY A 75 10.85 -1.09 5.29
CA GLY A 75 9.45 -0.66 5.21
C GLY A 75 9.03 0.13 6.45
N TYR A 76 8.00 0.98 6.31
CA TYR A 76 7.45 1.76 7.42
C TYR A 76 8.44 2.75 8.04
N CYS A 77 9.42 3.23 7.29
CA CYS A 77 10.38 4.22 7.76
C CYS A 77 9.83 5.65 7.68
N PHE A 78 9.18 6.00 6.57
CA PHE A 78 8.64 7.34 6.33
C PHE A 78 7.16 7.46 6.74
N LEU A 79 6.78 8.67 7.19
CA LEU A 79 5.39 9.03 7.56
C LEU A 79 4.72 9.93 6.52
N ARG A 80 5.52 10.58 5.68
CA ARG A 80 5.08 11.55 4.68
C ARG A 80 5.84 11.32 3.39
N GLU A 81 5.23 11.69 2.28
CA GLU A 81 5.89 11.76 0.98
C GLU A 81 7.16 12.61 1.06
N GLN A 82 8.27 12.09 0.51
CA GLN A 82 9.58 12.73 0.55
C GLN A 82 9.77 13.71 -0.62
N GLY A 83 10.75 14.61 -0.47
CA GLY A 83 11.05 15.63 -1.47
C GLY A 83 10.16 16.87 -1.39
N SER A 84 9.78 17.41 -2.55
CA SER A 84 8.97 18.63 -2.67
C SER A 84 7.61 18.32 -3.30
N PRO A 85 6.73 17.57 -2.61
CA PRO A 85 5.44 17.20 -3.15
C PRO A 85 4.55 18.40 -3.40
N SER A 86 3.74 18.34 -4.46
CA SER A 86 2.69 19.33 -4.70
C SER A 86 1.61 19.24 -3.62
N ASN A 87 0.65 20.15 -3.65
CA ASN A 87 -0.44 20.15 -2.68
C ASN A 87 -1.48 19.05 -2.95
N TYR A 88 -1.38 18.34 -4.09
CA TYR A 88 -2.33 17.32 -4.56
C TYR A 88 -3.79 17.82 -4.54
N TYR A 89 -3.96 19.00 -5.12
CA TYR A 89 -5.25 19.66 -5.22
C TYR A 89 -5.99 19.17 -6.46
N THR A 90 -7.23 18.70 -6.30
CA THR A 90 -8.14 18.45 -7.42
C THR A 90 -9.48 19.11 -7.10
N PRO A 91 -9.95 20.09 -7.90
CA PRO A 91 -11.25 20.70 -7.69
C PRO A 91 -12.35 19.65 -7.63
N SER A 92 -13.14 19.66 -6.56
CA SER A 92 -14.31 18.79 -6.40
C SER A 92 -15.34 19.49 -5.53
N SER A 93 -16.60 19.49 -5.99
CA SER A 93 -17.73 19.95 -5.19
C SER A 93 -18.09 18.95 -4.08
N GLN A 94 -17.86 17.66 -4.33
CA GLN A 94 -18.13 16.59 -3.37
C GLN A 94 -17.03 16.51 -2.29
N TRP A 95 -15.78 16.77 -2.66
CA TRP A 95 -14.62 16.70 -1.78
C TRP A 95 -13.81 18.00 -1.83
N PRO A 96 -14.36 19.12 -1.32
CA PRO A 96 -13.71 20.42 -1.40
C PRO A 96 -12.38 20.41 -0.63
N CYS A 97 -11.36 21.01 -1.23
CA CYS A 97 -10.06 21.17 -0.60
C CYS A 97 -10.15 22.24 0.51
N ALA A 98 -9.76 21.87 1.72
CA ALA A 98 -9.75 22.76 2.87
C ALA A 98 -8.65 23.84 2.70
N PRO A 99 -8.96 25.13 2.95
CA PRO A 99 -7.98 26.21 2.83
C PRO A 99 -6.70 25.96 3.63
N GLY A 100 -5.54 26.17 3.01
CA GLY A 100 -4.23 25.98 3.62
C GLY A 100 -3.81 24.53 3.88
N ARG A 101 -4.61 23.54 3.49
CA ARG A 101 -4.29 22.11 3.63
C ARG A 101 -3.62 21.55 2.38
N LYS A 102 -2.78 20.53 2.58
CA LYS A 102 -2.08 19.79 1.53
C LYS A 102 -2.41 18.31 1.62
N TYR A 103 -2.55 17.63 0.49
CA TYR A 103 -3.04 16.25 0.39
C TYR A 103 -1.98 15.26 -0.10
N PHE A 104 -0.69 15.58 0.07
CA PHE A 104 0.42 14.66 -0.19
C PHE A 104 0.34 13.37 0.64
N GLY A 105 1.06 12.34 0.19
CA GLY A 105 1.05 11.00 0.80
C GLY A 105 1.41 11.02 2.28
N ARG A 106 0.62 10.31 3.10
CA ARG A 106 0.83 10.19 4.55
C ARG A 106 0.53 8.79 5.03
N GLY A 107 1.39 8.31 5.92
CA GLY A 107 1.26 6.98 6.49
C GLY A 107 1.43 5.87 5.45
N PRO A 108 1.11 4.64 5.83
CA PRO A 108 0.90 3.54 4.90
C PRO A 108 -0.37 3.83 4.12
N ILE A 109 -0.51 3.25 2.91
CA ILE A 109 -1.80 3.25 2.23
C ILE A 109 -2.87 2.67 3.18
N GLN A 110 -3.93 3.44 3.41
CA GLN A 110 -4.92 3.12 4.45
C GLN A 110 -5.59 1.77 4.17
N ILE A 111 -5.88 0.96 5.21
CA ILE A 111 -6.63 -0.30 5.07
C ILE A 111 -7.96 -0.08 4.34
N LEU A 112 -8.58 1.09 4.51
CA LEU A 112 -9.76 1.50 3.75
C LEU A 112 -9.52 1.41 2.22
N HIS A 113 -8.40 1.90 1.72
CA HIS A 113 -8.06 1.81 0.30
C HIS A 113 -7.89 0.36 -0.15
N TRP A 114 -7.30 -0.50 0.69
CA TRP A 114 -7.14 -1.92 0.40
C TRP A 114 -8.48 -2.66 0.25
N MET A 115 -9.44 -2.31 1.11
CA MET A 115 -10.74 -2.98 1.19
C MET A 115 -11.81 -2.37 0.27
N THR A 116 -11.62 -1.16 -0.24
CA THR A 116 -12.66 -0.42 -0.95
C THR A 116 -12.41 -0.41 -2.46
N PRO A 117 -13.33 -0.98 -3.28
CA PRO A 117 -13.23 -0.88 -4.73
C PRO A 117 -13.44 0.57 -5.18
N GLN A 118 -12.72 0.99 -6.22
CA GLN A 118 -12.85 2.31 -6.83
C GLN A 118 -13.03 2.13 -8.33
N SER A 119 -14.28 2.00 -8.77
CA SER A 119 -14.62 1.68 -10.16
C SER A 119 -13.83 2.53 -11.16
N PRO A 120 -13.21 1.92 -12.19
CA PRO A 120 -13.33 0.51 -12.59
C PRO A 120 -12.43 -0.48 -11.83
N LYS A 121 -11.62 -0.02 -10.87
CA LYS A 121 -10.68 -0.87 -10.13
C LYS A 121 -11.41 -1.70 -9.06
N PRO A 122 -11.15 -3.02 -8.96
CA PRO A 122 -11.59 -3.81 -7.83
C PRO A 122 -10.84 -3.41 -6.55
N SER A 123 -11.26 -3.96 -5.40
CA SER A 123 -10.48 -3.83 -4.17
C SER A 123 -9.22 -4.72 -4.23
N CYS A 124 -8.14 -4.30 -3.57
CA CYS A 124 -6.96 -5.16 -3.39
C CYS A 124 -7.32 -6.45 -2.63
N HIS A 125 -8.24 -6.33 -1.66
CA HIS A 125 -8.81 -7.46 -0.92
C HIS A 125 -9.40 -8.53 -1.84
N ASP A 126 -10.31 -8.15 -2.74
CA ASP A 126 -10.97 -9.11 -3.63
C ASP A 126 -10.00 -9.75 -4.61
N VAL A 127 -8.97 -9.00 -5.06
CA VAL A 127 -7.91 -9.55 -5.90
C VAL A 127 -7.12 -10.63 -5.17
N ILE A 128 -6.60 -10.34 -3.97
CA ILE A 128 -5.67 -11.25 -3.28
C ILE A 128 -6.38 -12.48 -2.68
N THR A 129 -7.67 -12.33 -2.35
CA THR A 129 -8.55 -13.39 -1.87
C THR A 129 -9.23 -14.17 -2.99
N ARG A 130 -8.93 -13.83 -4.26
CA ARG A 130 -9.45 -14.51 -5.47
C ARG A 130 -10.98 -14.38 -5.63
N ARG A 131 -11.57 -13.31 -5.12
CA ARG A 131 -13.00 -12.98 -5.27
C ARG A 131 -13.27 -12.12 -6.50
N TRP A 132 -12.26 -11.38 -6.97
CA TRP A 132 -12.36 -10.61 -8.20
C TRP A 132 -12.18 -11.49 -9.44
N GLN A 133 -13.15 -11.44 -10.34
CA GLN A 133 -13.08 -12.06 -11.66
C GLN A 133 -12.77 -10.96 -12.71
N PRO A 134 -11.65 -11.07 -13.46
CA PRO A 134 -11.32 -10.12 -14.50
C PRO A 134 -12.37 -10.06 -15.60
N SER A 135 -12.76 -8.85 -16.01
CA SER A 135 -13.60 -8.64 -17.19
C SER A 135 -12.85 -8.97 -18.49
N ASN A 136 -13.56 -9.04 -19.62
CA ASN A 136 -12.91 -9.19 -20.93
C ASN A 136 -11.92 -8.06 -21.21
N ALA A 137 -12.22 -6.84 -20.75
CA ALA A 137 -11.32 -5.69 -20.89
C ALA A 137 -10.07 -5.81 -20.00
N ASP A 138 -10.18 -6.45 -18.83
CA ASP A 138 -9.02 -6.73 -17.97
C ASP A 138 -8.13 -7.80 -18.58
N GLN A 139 -8.73 -8.87 -19.09
CA GLN A 139 -8.00 -9.94 -19.77
C GLN A 139 -7.27 -9.42 -21.01
N ALA A 140 -7.95 -8.62 -21.84
CA ALA A 140 -7.33 -8.00 -23.03
C ALA A 140 -6.16 -7.05 -22.67
N ALA A 141 -6.17 -6.48 -21.46
CA ALA A 141 -5.12 -5.60 -20.95
C ALA A 141 -4.11 -6.31 -20.03
N ASN A 142 -4.10 -7.65 -20.01
CA ASN A 142 -3.22 -8.47 -19.17
C ASN A 142 -3.33 -8.18 -17.66
N ARG A 143 -4.48 -7.67 -17.21
CA ARG A 143 -4.80 -7.50 -15.78
C ARG A 143 -5.36 -8.81 -15.25
N LEU A 144 -4.46 -9.69 -14.79
CA LEU A 144 -4.80 -11.00 -14.24
C LEU A 144 -4.69 -11.01 -12.70
N PRO A 145 -5.42 -11.89 -11.98
CA PRO A 145 -5.41 -11.91 -10.52
C PRO A 145 -4.02 -12.22 -9.98
N GLY A 146 -3.48 -11.32 -9.16
CA GLY A 146 -2.16 -11.47 -8.57
C GLY A 146 -1.60 -10.18 -8.01
N PHE A 147 -0.38 -10.22 -7.48
CA PHE A 147 0.26 -9.05 -6.86
C PHE A 147 0.48 -7.90 -7.85
N GLY A 148 0.77 -8.19 -9.12
CA GLY A 148 0.96 -7.14 -10.14
C GLY A 148 -0.29 -6.29 -10.38
N VAL A 149 -1.50 -6.86 -10.32
CA VAL A 149 -2.72 -6.06 -10.47
C VAL A 149 -3.00 -5.22 -9.21
N ILE A 150 -2.52 -5.63 -8.03
CA ILE A 150 -2.56 -4.81 -6.81
C ILE A 150 -1.68 -3.57 -6.98
N THR A 151 -0.46 -3.72 -7.50
CA THR A 151 0.40 -2.57 -7.88
C THR A 151 -0.33 -1.68 -8.88
N ASN A 152 -1.00 -2.26 -9.88
CA ASN A 152 -1.76 -1.50 -10.86
C ASN A 152 -2.92 -0.70 -10.21
N ILE A 153 -3.62 -1.28 -9.23
CA ILE A 153 -4.68 -0.61 -8.47
C ILE A 153 -4.10 0.60 -7.71
N ILE A 154 -2.99 0.41 -7.00
CA ILE A 154 -2.38 1.42 -6.13
C ILE A 154 -1.78 2.56 -6.95
N ASN A 155 -0.89 2.25 -7.90
CA ASN A 155 -0.16 3.27 -8.65
C ASN A 155 0.11 2.94 -10.12
N GLY A 156 -0.75 2.11 -10.74
CA GLY A 156 -0.53 1.60 -12.10
C GLY A 156 -0.40 2.65 -13.20
N ARG A 157 -0.95 3.85 -13.01
CA ARG A 157 -0.74 4.96 -13.96
C ARG A 157 0.74 5.32 -14.09
N LEU A 158 1.47 5.26 -12.99
CA LEU A 158 2.88 5.56 -12.96
C LEU A 158 3.72 4.31 -13.20
N GLU A 159 3.34 3.14 -12.67
CA GLU A 159 4.27 2.00 -12.56
C GLU A 159 4.00 0.84 -13.53
N CYS A 160 2.88 0.81 -14.25
CA CYS A 160 2.49 -0.33 -15.07
C CYS A 160 2.39 0.03 -16.55
N GLY A 161 2.77 -0.92 -17.43
CA GLY A 161 2.58 -0.80 -18.88
C GLY A 161 3.64 0.01 -19.63
N HIS A 162 4.77 0.33 -18.98
CA HIS A 162 5.90 1.05 -19.57
C HIS A 162 7.02 0.08 -19.92
N VAL A 163 7.48 0.07 -21.18
CA VAL A 163 8.46 -0.92 -21.66
C VAL A 163 9.91 -0.57 -21.26
N ASN A 164 10.17 0.62 -20.71
CA ASN A 164 11.51 1.09 -20.32
C ASN A 164 11.43 2.03 -19.09
N ASP A 165 10.93 1.52 -17.96
CA ASP A 165 10.87 2.32 -16.73
C ASP A 165 12.16 2.17 -15.90
N ASN A 166 13.01 3.20 -15.92
CA ASN A 166 14.30 3.21 -15.21
C ASN A 166 14.17 3.27 -13.67
N ARG A 167 12.95 3.28 -13.13
CA ARG A 167 12.69 3.20 -11.68
C ARG A 167 12.62 1.75 -11.18
N ILE A 168 12.59 0.77 -12.09
CA ILE A 168 12.51 -0.67 -11.80
C ILE A 168 13.85 -1.33 -12.14
#